data_AF-A0A359B2K1-F1
#
_entry.id   AF-A0A359B2K1-F1
#
_cell.length_a   1.000
_cell.length_b   1.000
_cell.length_c   1.000
_cell.angle_alpha   90.00
_cell.angle_beta   90.00
_cell.angle_gamma   90.00
#
_symmetry.space_group_name_H-M   'P 1'
#
loop_
_entity.id
_entity.type
_entity.pdbx_description
1 polymer ?
#
loop_
_entity_poly.entity_id
_entity_poly.type
_entity_poly.pdbx_seq_one_letter_code
_entity_poly.pdbx_strand_id
1 'polypeptide(L)'
;MRVFTQLSVAFVFSLIGILYSCSDKNKNADTYLAEAQTALQQGNYALAKLKIDSIQLLFPKAYDQRKSGIALMREVRMAENKRNITYCDSMLAVHYAQLSDLQQKFDYIRDDRYQEFGEYYPKVYPYRGSLQKSGVRSGVGEKGALF
;
A
#
# COMPACT_ATOMS: atom_id res chain seq x y z
N MET A 1 48.78 16.57 -33.44
CA MET A 1 47.47 16.60 -34.15
C MET A 1 46.72 15.26 -34.09
N ARG A 2 47.34 14.10 -34.31
CA ARG A 2 46.63 12.79 -34.36
C ARG A 2 45.94 12.34 -33.06
N VAL A 3 46.50 12.67 -31.90
CA VAL A 3 45.93 12.28 -30.58
C VAL A 3 44.69 13.11 -30.23
N PHE A 4 44.70 14.41 -30.57
CA PHE A 4 43.55 15.29 -30.35
C PHE A 4 42.35 14.87 -31.20
N THR A 5 42.58 14.51 -32.48
CA THR A 5 41.52 14.01 -33.37
C THR A 5 40.95 12.67 -32.92
N GLN A 6 41.75 11.78 -32.31
CA GLN A 6 41.24 10.50 -31.79
C GLN A 6 40.42 10.66 -30.51
N LEU A 7 40.78 11.61 -29.63
CA LEU A 7 39.97 11.94 -28.46
C LEU A 7 38.60 12.54 -28.86
N SER A 8 38.58 13.40 -29.89
CA SER A 8 37.33 13.99 -30.41
C SER A 8 36.41 12.94 -31.02
N VAL A 9 36.95 11.98 -31.78
CA VAL A 9 36.17 10.90 -32.40
C VAL A 9 35.61 9.94 -31.34
N ALA A 10 36.39 9.61 -30.31
CA ALA A 10 35.91 8.78 -29.20
C ALA A 10 34.77 9.46 -28.41
N PHE A 11 34.85 10.78 -28.21
CA PHE A 11 33.79 11.54 -27.55
C PHE A 11 32.49 11.58 -28.37
N VAL A 12 32.59 11.74 -29.70
CA VAL A 12 31.44 11.69 -30.62
C VAL A 12 30.80 10.30 -30.65
N PHE A 13 31.59 9.23 -30.68
CA PHE A 13 31.07 7.86 -30.61
C PHE A 13 30.39 7.54 -29.28
N SER A 14 30.94 8.05 -28.16
CA SER A 14 30.30 7.93 -26.84
C SER A 14 28.97 8.68 -26.77
N LEU A 15 28.87 9.84 -27.42
CA LEU A 15 27.65 10.65 -27.46
C LEU A 15 26.56 9.98 -28.32
N ILE A 16 26.93 9.34 -29.43
CA ILE A 16 26.01 8.57 -30.29
C ILE A 16 25.49 7.33 -29.56
N GLY A 17 26.32 6.65 -28.76
CA GLY A 17 25.90 5.49 -27.96
C GLY A 17 24.83 5.82 -26.92
N ILE A 18 24.87 7.01 -26.33
CA ILE A 18 23.86 7.48 -25.37
C ILE A 18 22.52 7.77 -26.09
N LEU A 19 22.55 8.26 -27.33
CA LEU A 19 21.34 8.52 -28.12
C LEU A 19 20.62 7.24 -28.57
N TYR A 20 21.34 6.14 -28.82
CA TYR A 20 20.73 4.84 -29.16
C TYR A 20 20.18 4.07 -27.95
N SER A 21 20.61 4.40 -26.72
CA SER A 21 20.06 3.78 -25.49
C SER A 21 18.62 4.24 -25.19
N CYS A 22 18.13 5.29 -25.85
CA CYS A 22 16.78 5.82 -25.72
C CYS A 22 15.88 5.48 -26.93
N SER A 23 16.13 4.37 -27.63
CA SER A 23 15.15 3.87 -28.59
C SER A 23 14.07 3.07 -27.86
N ASP A 24 13.15 3.76 -27.18
CA ASP A 24 11.90 3.13 -26.76
C ASP A 24 11.17 2.73 -28.05
N LYS A 25 11.16 1.43 -28.36
CA LYS A 25 10.54 0.85 -29.55
C LYS A 25 9.11 1.38 -29.60
N ASN A 26 8.78 2.30 -30.51
CA ASN A 26 7.46 2.94 -30.69
C ASN A 26 6.31 2.17 -30.03
N LYS A 27 6.14 2.37 -28.72
CA LYS A 27 5.13 1.65 -27.95
C LYS A 27 3.82 2.34 -28.26
N ASN A 28 2.87 1.60 -28.83
CA ASN A 28 1.54 2.11 -29.13
C ASN A 28 0.56 1.79 -27.99
N ALA A 29 -0.65 2.34 -28.05
CA ALA A 29 -1.67 2.11 -27.01
C ALA A 29 -1.96 0.62 -26.77
N ASP A 30 -1.87 -0.23 -27.80
CA ASP A 30 -2.08 -1.68 -27.69
C ASP A 30 -1.01 -2.36 -26.83
N THR A 31 0.26 -1.98 -26.98
CA THR A 31 1.33 -2.52 -26.13
C THR A 31 1.12 -2.21 -24.66
N TYR A 32 0.71 -0.98 -24.32
CA TYR A 32 0.40 -0.62 -22.94
C TYR A 32 -0.83 -1.36 -22.41
N LEU A 33 -1.84 -1.59 -23.24
CA LEU A 33 -3.03 -2.35 -22.86
C LEU A 33 -2.69 -3.81 -22.59
N ALA A 34 -1.87 -4.44 -23.44
CA ALA A 34 -1.38 -5.80 -23.24
C ALA A 34 -0.51 -5.91 -21.98
N GLU A 35 0.42 -4.98 -21.77
CA GLU A 35 1.24 -4.91 -20.56
C GLU A 35 0.37 -4.78 -19.30
N ALA A 36 -0.71 -3.99 -19.35
CA ALA A 36 -1.65 -3.87 -18.23
C ALA A 36 -2.39 -5.18 -17.93
N GLN A 37 -2.82 -5.91 -18.96
CA GLN A 37 -3.48 -7.21 -18.81
C GLN A 37 -2.52 -8.25 -18.22
N THR A 38 -1.29 -8.31 -18.72
CA THR A 38 -0.25 -9.19 -18.16
C THR A 38 0.04 -8.85 -16.70
N ALA A 39 0.16 -7.56 -16.36
CA ALA A 39 0.36 -7.13 -14.98
C ALA A 39 -0.80 -7.53 -14.06
N LEU A 40 -2.06 -7.44 -14.54
CA LEU A 40 -3.22 -7.94 -13.81
C LEU A 40 -3.14 -9.46 -13.57
N GLN A 41 -2.81 -10.25 -14.60
CA GLN A 41 -2.65 -11.70 -14.48
C GLN A 41 -1.56 -12.10 -13.50
N GLN A 42 -0.49 -11.30 -13.42
CA GLN A 42 0.61 -11.48 -12.47
C GLN A 42 0.28 -10.99 -11.05
N GLY A 43 -0.91 -10.41 -10.82
CA GLY A 43 -1.28 -9.80 -9.54
C GLY A 43 -0.54 -8.48 -9.24
N ASN A 44 0.16 -7.91 -10.22
CA ASN A 44 0.82 -6.62 -10.09
C ASN A 44 -0.15 -5.48 -10.41
N TYR A 45 -1.06 -5.22 -9.49
CA TYR A 45 -2.14 -4.24 -9.66
C TYR A 45 -1.62 -2.81 -9.82
N ALA A 46 -0.53 -2.45 -9.15
CA ALA A 46 0.08 -1.12 -9.26
C ALA A 46 0.61 -0.86 -10.68
N LEU A 47 1.33 -1.83 -11.24
CA LEU A 47 1.82 -1.74 -12.61
C LEU A 47 0.66 -1.71 -13.62
N ALA A 48 -0.36 -2.56 -13.43
CA ALA A 48 -1.53 -2.57 -14.30
C ALA A 48 -2.23 -1.20 -14.37
N LYS A 49 -2.45 -0.56 -13.20
CA LYS A 49 -3.02 0.80 -13.12
C LYS A 49 -2.14 1.82 -13.84
N LEU A 50 -0.83 1.81 -13.56
CA LEU A 50 0.12 2.73 -14.18
C LEU A 50 0.10 2.64 -15.71
N LYS A 51 0.05 1.42 -16.25
CA LYS A 51 -0.02 1.20 -17.70
C LYS A 51 -1.34 1.70 -18.30
N ILE A 52 -2.46 1.50 -17.62
CA ILE A 52 -3.76 2.05 -18.05
C ILE A 52 -3.75 3.58 -18.03
N ASP A 53 -3.21 4.19 -16.97
CA ASP A 53 -3.11 5.65 -16.86
C ASP A 53 -2.22 6.23 -17.97
N SER A 54 -1.14 5.52 -18.32
CA SER A 54 -0.27 5.88 -19.46
C SER A 54 -1.04 5.87 -20.79
N ILE A 55 -2.00 4.95 -20.99
CA ILE A 55 -2.84 4.94 -22.20
C ILE A 55 -3.67 6.23 -22.30
N GLN A 56 -4.27 6.65 -21.19
CA GLN A 56 -5.10 7.85 -21.13
C GLN A 56 -4.29 9.12 -21.40
N LEU A 57 -3.06 9.16 -20.89
CA LEU A 57 -2.18 10.32 -21.00
C LEU A 57 -1.49 10.41 -22.37
N LEU A 58 -0.89 9.32 -22.83
CA LEU A 58 0.00 9.32 -24.01
C LEU A 58 -0.76 9.14 -25.32
N PHE A 59 -1.93 8.49 -25.31
CA PHE A 59 -2.67 8.16 -26.53
C PHE A 59 -4.12 8.68 -26.49
N PRO A 60 -4.34 10.00 -26.40
CA PRO A 60 -5.68 10.58 -26.23
C PRO A 60 -6.65 10.25 -27.38
N LYS A 61 -6.12 10.00 -28.60
CA LYS A 61 -6.90 9.65 -29.81
C LYS A 61 -7.15 8.15 -29.96
N ALA A 62 -6.58 7.30 -29.11
CA ALA A 62 -6.76 5.84 -29.15
C ALA A 62 -8.05 5.45 -28.40
N TYR A 63 -9.21 5.83 -28.94
CA TYR A 63 -10.49 5.74 -28.23
C TYR A 63 -10.85 4.31 -27.80
N ASP A 64 -10.60 3.32 -28.65
CA ASP A 64 -10.90 1.92 -28.35
C ASP A 64 -10.04 1.38 -27.21
N GLN A 65 -8.74 1.64 -27.24
CA GLN A 65 -7.80 1.24 -26.20
C GLN A 65 -8.08 1.97 -24.89
N ARG A 66 -8.48 3.24 -24.93
CA ARG A 66 -8.90 4.00 -23.74
C ARG A 66 -10.16 3.44 -23.12
N LYS A 67 -11.16 3.08 -23.94
CA LYS A 67 -12.40 2.43 -23.47
C LYS A 67 -12.12 1.07 -22.82
N SER A 68 -11.30 0.25 -23.49
CA SER A 68 -10.83 -1.03 -22.95
C SER A 68 -10.01 -0.86 -21.67
N GLY A 69 -9.15 0.15 -21.60
CA GLY A 69 -8.37 0.48 -20.40
C GLY A 69 -9.25 0.87 -19.21
N ILE A 70 -10.32 1.64 -19.42
CA ILE A 70 -11.30 1.96 -18.35
C ILE A 70 -12.01 0.69 -17.86
N ALA A 71 -12.39 -0.21 -18.78
CA ALA A 71 -12.98 -1.48 -18.40
C ALA A 71 -12.00 -2.32 -17.55
N LEU A 72 -10.76 -2.46 -18.02
CA LEU A 72 -9.69 -3.19 -17.34
C LEU A 72 -9.37 -2.59 -15.96
N MET A 73 -9.39 -1.26 -15.81
CA MET A 73 -9.16 -0.58 -14.52
C MET A 73 -10.16 -1.04 -13.45
N ARG A 74 -11.43 -1.29 -13.82
CA ARG A 74 -12.44 -1.80 -12.89
C ARG A 74 -12.11 -3.22 -12.44
N GLU A 75 -11.67 -4.07 -13.36
CA GLU A 75 -11.24 -5.44 -13.06
C GLU A 75 -10.01 -5.46 -12.15
N VAL A 76 -9.02 -4.62 -12.43
CA VAL A 76 -7.82 -4.48 -11.59
C VAL A 76 -8.20 -4.08 -10.15
N ARG A 77 -9.05 -3.06 -9.99
CA ARG A 77 -9.52 -2.62 -8.66
C ARG A 77 -10.30 -3.70 -7.94
N MET A 78 -11.17 -4.43 -8.64
CA MET A 78 -11.91 -5.53 -8.04
C MET A 78 -10.98 -6.66 -7.55
N ALA A 79 -10.03 -7.06 -8.38
CA ALA A 79 -9.06 -8.10 -8.04
C ALA A 79 -8.19 -7.71 -6.84
N GLU A 80 -7.66 -6.49 -6.84
CA GLU A 80 -6.86 -5.95 -5.73
C GLU A 80 -7.68 -5.87 -4.44
N ASN A 81 -8.92 -5.37 -4.50
CA ASN A 81 -9.79 -5.29 -3.33
C ASN A 81 -10.08 -6.68 -2.75
N LYS A 82 -10.38 -7.67 -3.61
CA LYS A 82 -10.59 -9.04 -3.17
C LYS A 82 -9.36 -9.59 -2.44
N ARG A 83 -8.17 -9.38 -3.00
CA ARG A 83 -6.89 -9.76 -2.36
C ARG A 83 -6.70 -9.05 -1.02
N ASN A 84 -7.03 -7.76 -0.93
CA ASN A 84 -6.88 -6.98 0.30
C ASN A 84 -7.84 -7.45 1.39
N ILE A 85 -9.08 -7.77 1.05
CA ILE A 85 -10.06 -8.33 2.01
C ILE A 85 -9.51 -9.65 2.59
N THR A 86 -9.07 -10.58 1.74
CA THR A 86 -8.50 -11.86 2.20
C THR A 86 -7.28 -11.65 3.10
N TYR A 87 -6.42 -10.69 2.78
CA TYR A 87 -5.28 -10.34 3.63
C TYR A 87 -5.74 -9.78 4.98
N CYS A 88 -6.68 -8.84 5.00
CA CYS A 88 -7.23 -8.26 6.23
C CYS A 88 -7.86 -9.34 7.12
N ASP A 89 -8.66 -10.25 6.55
CA ASP A 89 -9.28 -11.35 7.29
C ASP A 89 -8.22 -12.25 7.95
N SER A 90 -7.14 -12.54 7.22
CA SER A 90 -6.02 -13.34 7.73
C SER A 90 -5.30 -12.62 8.88
N MET A 91 -5.07 -11.31 8.73
CA MET A 91 -4.41 -10.49 9.75
C MET A 91 -5.27 -10.28 11.00
N LEU A 92 -6.60 -10.21 10.86
CA LEU A 92 -7.51 -10.12 11.99
C LEU A 92 -7.32 -11.30 12.95
N ALA A 93 -7.21 -12.53 12.43
CA ALA A 93 -6.99 -13.71 13.27
C ALA A 93 -5.67 -13.61 14.06
N VAL A 94 -4.60 -13.14 13.42
CA VAL A 94 -3.30 -12.92 14.07
C VAL A 94 -3.40 -11.87 15.18
N HIS A 95 -4.04 -10.73 14.89
CA HIS A 95 -4.19 -9.65 15.86
C HIS A 95 -5.13 -9.99 17.00
N TYR A 96 -6.20 -10.76 16.77
CA TYR A 96 -7.07 -11.24 17.84
C TYR A 96 -6.33 -12.19 18.79
N ALA A 97 -5.47 -13.07 18.27
CA ALA A 97 -4.64 -13.92 19.12
C ALA A 97 -3.69 -13.07 19.99
N GLN A 98 -3.00 -12.09 19.39
CA GLN A 98 -2.12 -11.16 20.13
C GLN A 98 -2.89 -10.34 21.18
N LEU A 99 -4.06 -9.83 20.82
CA LEU A 99 -4.92 -9.07 21.73
C LEU A 99 -5.35 -9.93 22.91
N SER A 100 -5.75 -11.18 22.67
CA SER A 100 -6.18 -12.09 23.73
C SER A 100 -5.07 -12.37 24.75
N ASP A 101 -3.82 -12.51 24.31
CA ASP A 101 -2.65 -12.66 25.21
C ASP A 101 -2.40 -11.37 26.00
N LEU A 102 -2.44 -10.22 25.34
CA LEU A 102 -2.23 -8.93 25.99
C LEU A 102 -3.31 -8.59 27.01
N GLN A 103 -4.58 -8.88 26.71
CA GLN A 103 -5.71 -8.62 27.61
C GLN A 103 -5.56 -9.33 28.96
N GLN A 104 -4.87 -10.48 29.02
CA GLN A 104 -4.59 -11.18 30.29
C GLN A 104 -3.76 -10.34 31.26
N LYS A 105 -3.05 -9.31 30.78
CA LYS A 105 -2.23 -8.40 31.58
C LYS A 105 -3.02 -7.22 32.14
N PHE A 106 -4.31 -7.11 31.81
CA PHE A 106 -5.18 -6.01 32.21
C PHE A 106 -6.41 -6.53 32.96
N ASP A 107 -6.94 -5.68 33.83
CA ASP A 107 -8.26 -5.85 34.45
C ASP A 107 -9.26 -4.98 33.69
N TYR A 108 -10.34 -5.60 33.21
CA TYR A 108 -11.45 -4.89 32.58
C TYR A 108 -12.44 -4.43 33.64
N ILE A 109 -12.77 -3.14 33.62
CA ILE A 109 -13.65 -2.49 34.59
C ILE A 109 -14.72 -1.72 33.84
N ARG A 110 -15.98 -2.04 34.13
CA ARG A 110 -17.16 -1.32 33.64
C ARG A 110 -18.19 -1.23 34.75
N ASP A 111 -18.72 -0.04 35.00
CA ASP A 111 -19.94 0.15 35.80
C ASP A 111 -21.15 0.28 34.87
N ASP A 112 -21.89 -0.81 34.72
CA ASP A 112 -23.04 -0.94 33.81
C ASP A 112 -24.15 0.10 34.05
N ARG A 113 -24.14 0.80 35.19
CA ARG A 113 -25.11 1.87 35.50
C ARG A 113 -24.76 3.22 34.90
N TYR A 114 -23.47 3.45 34.60
CA TYR A 114 -22.96 4.76 34.17
C TYR A 114 -22.09 4.70 32.91
N GLN A 115 -21.57 3.52 32.56
CA GLN A 115 -20.61 3.34 31.48
C GLN A 115 -21.15 2.39 30.41
N GLU A 116 -21.24 2.88 29.18
CA GLU A 116 -21.55 2.08 28.00
C GLU A 116 -20.37 1.17 27.62
N PHE A 117 -19.14 1.68 27.78
CA PHE A 117 -17.88 1.00 27.46
C PHE A 117 -17.00 0.94 28.70
N GLY A 118 -16.28 -0.16 28.87
CA GLY A 118 -15.35 -0.28 29.98
C GLY A 118 -13.94 0.21 29.68
N GLU A 119 -13.09 0.04 30.68
CA GLU A 119 -11.69 0.47 30.66
C GLU A 119 -10.80 -0.69 31.11
N TYR A 120 -9.62 -0.80 30.50
CA TYR A 120 -8.61 -1.78 30.83
C TYR A 120 -7.50 -1.12 31.65
N TYR A 121 -7.22 -1.70 32.81
CA TYR A 121 -6.17 -1.25 33.73
C TYR A 121 -5.03 -2.26 33.83
N PRO A 122 -3.76 -1.86 33.70
CA PRO A 122 -2.64 -2.78 33.83
C PRO A 122 -2.66 -3.46 35.21
N LYS A 123 -2.50 -4.78 35.27
CA LYS A 123 -2.45 -5.53 36.54
C LYS A 123 -1.29 -5.14 37.45
N VAL A 124 -0.22 -4.58 36.88
CA VAL A 124 0.90 -3.97 37.63
C VAL A 124 0.47 -2.74 38.44
N TYR A 125 -0.63 -2.09 38.07
CA TYR A 125 -1.22 -0.94 38.77
C TYR A 125 -2.74 -1.15 38.96
N PRO A 126 -3.14 -2.05 39.86
CA PRO A 126 -4.53 -2.46 39.98
C PRO A 126 -5.41 -1.33 40.53
N TYR A 127 -6.58 -1.14 39.92
CA TYR A 127 -7.52 -0.06 40.24
C TYR A 127 -7.88 0.03 41.74
N ARG A 128 -8.20 -1.10 42.38
CA ARG A 128 -8.63 -1.11 43.78
C ARG A 128 -7.50 -0.75 44.75
N GLY A 129 -6.25 -1.09 44.40
CA GLY A 129 -5.08 -0.82 45.23
C GLY A 129 -4.59 0.63 45.17
N SER A 130 -5.01 1.38 44.15
CA SER A 130 -4.62 2.78 43.96
C SER A 130 -5.58 3.79 44.61
N LEU A 131 -6.80 3.40 45.00
CA LEU A 131 -7.80 4.33 45.54
C LEU A 131 -7.37 5.06 46.82
N GLN A 132 -6.46 4.46 47.60
CA GLN A 132 -5.97 5.03 48.86
C GLN A 132 -4.63 5.77 48.70
N LYS A 133 -4.14 5.95 47.46
CA LYS A 133 -2.84 6.54 47.17
C LYS A 133 -2.96 7.63 46.10
N SER A 134 -2.23 8.72 46.25
CA SER A 134 -2.08 9.72 45.20
C SER A 134 -1.00 9.25 44.21
N GLY A 135 -1.33 9.18 42.92
CA GLY A 135 -0.41 8.76 41.88
C GLY A 135 -0.96 8.98 40.48
N VAL A 136 -0.09 8.84 39.48
CA VAL A 136 -0.49 8.87 38.06
C VAL A 136 -1.11 7.52 37.70
N ARG A 137 -2.27 7.56 37.05
CA ARG A 137 -2.96 6.38 36.54
C ARG A 137 -2.71 6.28 35.04
N SER A 138 -2.61 5.04 34.54
CA SER A 138 -2.66 4.76 33.12
C SER A 138 -3.72 3.71 32.81
N GLY A 139 -4.38 3.85 31.67
CA GLY A 139 -5.43 2.95 31.22
C GLY A 139 -5.75 3.12 29.74
N VAL A 140 -6.58 2.22 29.24
CA VAL A 140 -7.11 2.31 27.88
C VAL A 140 -8.60 2.00 27.89
N GLY A 141 -9.41 2.87 27.31
CA GLY A 141 -10.82 2.60 27.10
C GLY A 141 -11.01 1.51 26.04
N GLU A 142 -12.17 0.85 26.04
CA GLU A 142 -12.48 -0.22 25.06
C GLU A 142 -12.38 0.22 23.59
N LYS A 143 -12.58 1.52 23.32
CA LYS A 143 -12.41 2.14 21.99
C LYS A 143 -10.96 2.52 21.66
N GLY A 144 -10.00 2.18 22.51
CA GLY A 144 -8.57 2.44 22.31
C GLY A 144 -8.07 3.81 22.75
N ALA A 145 -8.91 4.63 23.39
CA ALA A 145 -8.50 5.92 23.94
C ALA A 145 -7.61 5.71 25.18
N LEU A 146 -6.40 6.25 25.16
CA LEU A 146 -5.43 6.16 26.25
C LEU A 146 -5.59 7.33 27.22
N PHE A 147 -5.28 7.09 28.50
CA PHE A 147 -5.23 8.10 29.55
C PHE A 147 -4.29 7.69 30.68
#